data_AF-A0AA49QC73-F1
#
_entry.id   AF-A0AA49QC73-F1
#
_cell.length_a   1.000
_cell.length_b   1.000
_cell.length_c   1.000
_cell.angle_alpha   90.00
_cell.angle_beta   90.00
_cell.angle_gamma   90.00
#
_symmetry.space_group_name_H-M   'P 1'
#
loop_
_entity.id
_entity.type
_entity.pdbx_description
1 polymer ?
#
loop_
_entity_poly.entity_id
_entity_poly.type
_entity_poly.pdbx_seq_one_letter_code
_entity_poly.pdbx_strand_id
1 'polypeptide(L)' 'MNKALLMVILVLSVLLVANVSPIRVPTGGCPFSDALCSTYCKRNKYGRFGKCHGTSCKCLI' A
#
# COMPACT_ATOMS: atom_id res chain seq x y z
N MET A 1 12.37 32.44 -17.69
CA MET A 1 11.76 31.16 -17.25
C MET A 1 10.64 30.80 -18.20
N ASN A 2 10.81 29.73 -18.98
CA ASN A 2 9.84 29.38 -20.02
C ASN A 2 8.62 28.69 -19.37
N LYS A 3 7.43 29.31 -19.43
CA LYS A 3 6.20 28.76 -18.85
C LYS A 3 5.90 27.34 -19.36
N ALA A 4 6.25 27.06 -20.62
CA ALA A 4 6.12 25.74 -21.23
C ALA A 4 7.00 24.69 -20.54
N LEU A 5 8.25 25.02 -20.22
CA LEU A 5 9.18 24.10 -19.55
C LEU A 5 8.67 23.74 -18.14
N LEU A 6 8.10 24.73 -17.45
CA LEU A 6 7.57 24.57 -16.09
C LEU A 6 6.34 23.64 -16.08
N MET A 7 5.47 23.75 -17.10
CA MET A 7 4.33 22.84 -17.27
C MET A 7 4.77 21.41 -17.59
N VAL A 8 5.78 21.23 -18.44
CA VAL A 8 6.30 19.90 -18.76
C VAL A 8 6.87 19.22 -17.53
N ILE A 9 7.64 19.95 -16.71
CA ILE A 9 8.21 19.41 -15.46
C ILE A 9 7.09 19.04 -14.48
N LEU A 10 6.05 19.87 -14.35
CA LEU A 10 4.90 19.60 -13.47
C LEU A 10 4.14 18.34 -13.89
N VAL A 11 3.85 18.18 -15.19
CA VAL A 11 3.16 17.00 -15.72
C VAL A 11 4.01 15.74 -15.52
N LEU A 12 5.32 15.83 -15.77
CA LEU A 12 6.23 14.71 -15.61
C LEU A 12 6.34 14.26 -14.16
N SER A 13 6.35 15.20 -13.21
CA SER A 13 6.43 14.89 -11.77
C SER A 13 5.13 14.28 -11.23
N VAL A 14 3.96 14.74 -11.69
CA VAL A 14 2.67 14.11 -11.35
C VAL A 14 2.58 12.69 -11.92
N LEU A 15 3.02 12.47 -13.17
CA LEU A 15 3.09 11.14 -13.77
C LEU A 15 4.01 10.22 -12.97
N LEU A 16 5.14 10.73 -12.49
CA LEU A 16 6.08 9.95 -11.69
C LEU A 16 5.40 9.48 -10.40
N VAL A 17 4.77 10.38 -9.64
CA VAL A 17 4.08 10.08 -8.37
C VAL A 17 2.92 9.10 -8.58
N ALA A 18 2.16 9.22 -9.67
CA ALA A 18 1.07 8.30 -9.98
C ALA A 18 1.57 6.87 -10.30
N ASN A 19 2.72 6.75 -10.96
CA ASN A 19 3.32 5.45 -11.29
C ASN A 19 4.07 4.81 -10.12
N VAL A 20 4.56 5.58 -9.15
CA VAL A 20 4.91 5.06 -7.81
C VAL A 20 3.64 4.92 -6.98
N SER A 21 2.65 4.19 -7.50
CA SER A 21 1.72 3.50 -6.63
C SER A 21 2.60 2.62 -5.74
N PRO A 22 2.67 2.85 -4.43
CA PRO A 22 3.29 1.87 -3.59
C PRO A 22 2.42 0.63 -3.78
N ILE A 23 2.98 -0.40 -4.41
CA ILE A 23 2.64 -1.78 -4.08
C ILE A 23 3.13 -1.99 -2.64
N ARG A 24 2.66 -1.16 -1.70
CA ARG A 24 2.52 -1.51 -0.31
C ARG A 24 1.39 -2.49 -0.37
N VAL A 25 1.74 -3.75 -0.63
CA VAL A 25 0.98 -4.87 -0.11
C VAL A 25 0.66 -4.43 1.31
N PRO A 26 -0.60 -4.11 1.64
CA PRO A 26 -0.88 -3.56 2.94
C PRO A 26 -0.46 -4.67 3.88
N THR A 27 0.62 -4.46 4.64
CA THR A 27 1.23 -5.53 5.44
C THR A 27 0.28 -5.97 6.55
N GLY A 28 -0.93 -5.43 6.61
CA GLY A 28 -1.90 -5.64 7.67
C GLY A 28 -1.36 -5.14 9.01
N GLY A 29 -0.30 -4.35 9.06
CA GLY A 29 0.38 -4.04 10.32
C GLY A 29 1.45 -5.05 10.74
N CYS A 30 1.81 -6.01 9.89
CA CYS A 30 2.99 -6.86 10.08
C CYS A 30 4.30 -6.10 9.79
N PRO A 31 5.41 -6.44 10.50
CA PRO A 31 5.55 -7.48 11.53
C PRO A 31 5.07 -7.05 12.94
N PHE A 32 4.50 -5.84 13.08
CA PHE A 32 4.26 -5.23 14.38
C PHE A 32 3.05 -5.79 15.13
N SER A 33 1.99 -6.22 14.45
CA SER A 33 0.77 -6.70 15.12
C SER A 33 -0.06 -7.68 14.29
N ASP A 34 -0.28 -8.87 14.85
CA ASP A 34 -1.24 -9.85 14.33
C ASP A 34 -2.68 -9.35 14.40
N ALA A 35 -3.03 -8.54 15.41
CA ALA A 35 -4.39 -8.02 15.58
C ALA A 35 -4.78 -7.04 14.47
N LEU A 36 -3.83 -6.18 14.05
CA LEU A 36 -4.02 -5.32 12.89
C LEU A 36 -4.17 -6.17 11.62
N CYS A 37 -3.41 -7.27 11.49
CA CYS A 37 -3.44 -8.14 10.32
C CYS A 37 -4.80 -8.86 10.24
N SER A 38 -5.30 -9.38 11.36
CA SER A 38 -6.63 -9.96 11.44
C SER A 38 -7.74 -8.95 11.14
N THR A 39 -7.60 -7.71 11.61
CA THR A 39 -8.55 -6.63 11.31
C THR A 39 -8.54 -6.30 9.82
N TYR A 40 -7.36 -6.25 9.20
CA TYR A 40 -7.20 -6.04 7.77
C TYR A 40 -7.84 -7.17 6.95
N CYS A 41 -7.60 -8.44 7.30
CA CYS A 41 -8.21 -9.58 6.62
C CYS A 41 -9.74 -9.55 6.70
N LYS A 42 -10.29 -9.24 7.88
CA LYS A 42 -11.73 -9.14 8.10
C LYS A 42 -12.36 -7.98 7.31
N ARG A 43 -11.71 -6.80 7.33
CA ARG A 43 -12.20 -5.58 6.65
C ARG A 43 -12.24 -5.74 5.13
N ASN A 44 -11.23 -6.41 4.56
CA ASN A 44 -11.12 -6.63 3.12
C ASN A 44 -11.78 -7.94 2.66
N LYS A 45 -12.42 -8.69 3.57
CA LYS A 45 -13.07 -9.98 3.28
C LYS A 45 -12.11 -11.04 2.70
N TYR A 46 -10.84 -11.01 3.08
CA TYR A 46 -9.85 -12.01 2.69
C TYR A 46 -9.87 -13.26 3.59
N GLY A 47 -10.44 -13.16 4.78
CA GLY A 47 -10.58 -14.25 5.75
C GLY A 47 -11.14 -13.76 7.09
N ARG A 48 -11.45 -14.67 8.01
CA ARG A 48 -11.89 -14.33 9.38
C ARG A 48 -10.74 -13.93 10.29
N PHE A 49 -9.56 -14.50 10.05
CA PHE A 49 -8.37 -14.28 10.87
C PHE A 49 -7.17 -13.91 10.00
N GLY A 50 -6.15 -13.32 10.62
CA GLY A 50 -4.89 -12.99 9.97
C GLY A 50 -3.72 -13.14 10.92
N LYS A 51 -2.58 -13.61 10.41
CA LYS A 51 -1.33 -13.73 11.18
C LYS A 51 -0.14 -13.24 10.37
N CYS A 52 0.80 -12.60 11.04
CA CYS A 52 2.04 -12.13 10.45
C CYS A 52 3.00 -13.26 10.16
N HIS A 53 3.56 -13.24 8.95
CA HIS A 53 4.65 -14.10 8.53
C HIS A 53 5.75 -13.19 7.98
N GLY A 54 6.69 -12.82 8.86
CA GLY A 54 7.63 -11.74 8.60
C GLY A 54 6.90 -10.41 8.39
N THR A 55 7.17 -9.74 7.27
CA THR A 55 6.53 -8.47 6.89
C THR A 55 5.19 -8.67 6.17
N SER A 56 4.78 -9.91 5.91
CA SER A 56 3.53 -10.22 5.19
C SER A 56 2.42 -10.66 6.13
N CYS A 57 1.18 -10.29 5.83
CA CYS A 57 -0.02 -10.73 6.54
C CYS A 57 -0.65 -11.92 5.79
N LYS A 58 -0.76 -13.08 6.45
CA LYS A 58 -1.47 -14.27 5.93
C LYS A 58 -2.90 -14.29 6.49
N CYS A 59 -3.89 -14.20 5.61
CA CYS A 59 -5.29 -14.36 5.98
C CYS A 59 -5.71 -15.83 5.97
N LEU A 60 -6.54 -16.21 6.95
CA LEU A 60 -7.12 -17.54 7.13
C LEU A 60 -8.66 -17.39 7.09
N ILE A 61 -9.32 -18.25 6.30
CA ILE A 61 -10.78 -18.25 6.10
C ILE A 61 -11.49 -18.71 7.37
#